data_AF-A0A1B7MG46-F1
#
_entry.id   AF-A0A1B7MG46-F1
#
_cell.length_a   1.000
_cell.length_b   1.000
_cell.length_c   1.000
_cell.angle_alpha   90.00
_cell.angle_beta   90.00
_cell.angle_gamma   90.00
#
_symmetry.space_group_name_H-M   'P 1'
#
loop_
_entity.id
_entity.type
_entity.pdbx_description
1 polymer ?
#
loop_
_entity_poly.entity_id
_entity_poly.type
_entity_poly.pdbx_seq_one_letter_code
_entity_poly.pdbx_strand_id
1 'polypeptide(L)' 'MSGLKMLRNPKDPIRFSTLSANEVQSQISAMYNEDVIVYMIRAQNAAVAMRKLESETIFESFEISPDPAAAMGTK' A
#
# COMPACT_ATOMS: atom_id res chain seq x y z
N MET A 1 4.63 -31.11 26.57
CA MET A 1 4.76 -29.66 26.30
C MET A 1 5.36 -29.50 24.91
N SER A 2 4.53 -29.30 23.89
CA SER A 2 4.99 -29.24 22.50
C SER A 2 5.36 -27.81 22.15
N GLY A 3 6.67 -27.54 22.10
CA GLY A 3 7.26 -26.24 21.80
C GLY A 3 6.81 -25.68 20.44
N LEU A 4 6.66 -24.37 20.40
CA LEU A 4 6.31 -23.56 19.23
C LEU A 4 7.03 -24.06 17.97
N LYS A 5 6.28 -24.59 17.01
CA LYS A 5 6.74 -24.71 15.63
C LYS A 5 6.75 -23.31 15.02
N MET A 6 7.89 -22.63 15.10
CA MET A 6 8.18 -21.43 14.31
C MET A 6 7.84 -21.67 12.83
N LEU A 7 7.20 -20.69 12.20
CA LEU A 7 6.86 -20.65 10.78
C LEU A 7 8.12 -20.89 9.93
N ARG A 8 8.34 -22.15 9.54
CA ARG A 8 9.35 -22.50 8.56
C ARG A 8 8.77 -22.13 7.21
N ASN A 9 9.10 -20.91 6.76
CA ASN A 9 9.26 -20.49 5.36
C ASN A 9 8.51 -19.20 4.94
N PRO A 10 8.91 -18.00 5.40
CA PRO A 10 8.67 -16.77 4.63
C PRO A 10 9.83 -16.59 3.65
N LYS A 11 9.89 -17.40 2.58
CA LYS A 11 11.08 -17.51 1.72
C LYS A 11 11.27 -16.37 0.71
N ASP A 12 10.56 -15.28 0.84
CA ASP A 12 10.91 -14.03 0.18
C ASP A 12 10.72 -12.90 1.19
N PRO A 13 11.80 -12.25 1.67
CA PRO A 13 11.63 -10.96 2.31
C PRO A 13 11.02 -10.05 1.24
N ILE A 14 9.76 -9.65 1.43
CA ILE A 14 9.12 -8.66 0.57
C ILE A 14 9.99 -7.40 0.67
N ARG A 15 10.78 -7.13 -0.38
CA ARG A 15 11.60 -5.94 -0.44
C ARG A 15 10.68 -4.78 -0.77
N PHE A 16 10.35 -3.98 0.24
CA PHE A 16 9.66 -2.73 0.03
C PHE A 16 10.66 -1.71 -0.49
N SER A 17 10.56 -1.38 -1.78
CA SER A 17 11.23 -0.21 -2.33
C SER A 17 10.37 1.01 -2.06
N THR A 18 10.98 2.08 -1.54
CA THR A 18 10.36 3.41 -1.54
C THR A 18 10.28 3.92 -2.97
N LEU A 19 9.11 4.45 -3.35
CA LEU A 19 9.00 5.26 -4.55
C LEU A 19 9.82 6.54 -4.36
N SER A 20 10.53 6.98 -5.40
CA SER A 20 11.22 8.25 -5.33
C SER A 20 10.22 9.40 -5.34
N ALA A 21 10.56 10.51 -4.68
CA ALA A 21 9.74 11.71 -4.70
C ALA A 21 9.52 12.23 -6.13
N ASN A 22 10.52 12.08 -7.01
CA ASN A 22 10.43 12.48 -8.41
C ASN A 22 9.39 11.65 -9.20
N GLU A 23 9.33 10.33 -8.96
CA GLU A 23 8.32 9.46 -9.59
C GLU A 23 6.92 9.83 -9.12
N VAL A 24 6.74 10.04 -7.81
CA VAL A 24 5.45 10.47 -7.23
C VAL A 24 5.03 11.82 -7.81
N GLN A 25 5.95 12.78 -7.88
CA GLN A 25 5.67 14.09 -8.46
C GLN A 25 5.31 13.99 -9.94
N SER A 26 6.06 13.20 -10.71
CA SER A 26 5.78 12.98 -12.13
C SER A 26 4.40 12.35 -12.35
N GLN A 27 4.01 11.40 -11.52
CA GLN A 27 2.69 10.75 -11.60
C GLN A 27 1.56 11.73 -11.28
N ILE A 28 1.70 12.53 -10.21
CA ILE A 28 0.71 13.55 -9.83
C ILE A 28 0.59 14.63 -10.91
N SER A 29 1.70 15.08 -11.49
CA SER A 29 1.71 16.08 -12.56
C SER A 29 1.10 15.58 -13.87
N ALA A 30 1.07 14.26 -14.09
CA ALA A 30 0.48 13.66 -15.28
C ALA A 30 -1.03 13.40 -15.16
N MET A 31 -1.64 13.63 -13.98
CA MET A 31 -3.07 13.41 -13.77
C MET A 31 -3.94 14.41 -14.55
N TYR A 32 -4.98 13.91 -15.20
CA TYR A 32 -6.07 14.68 -15.80
C TYR A 32 -7.27 14.80 -14.85
N ASN A 33 -8.25 15.64 -15.20
CA ASN A 33 -9.47 15.80 -14.40
C ASN A 33 -10.14 14.43 -14.19
N GLU A 34 -10.59 14.19 -12.95
CA GLU A 34 -11.20 12.95 -12.46
C GLU A 34 -10.25 11.75 -12.27
N ASP A 35 -8.97 11.87 -12.63
CA ASP A 35 -7.99 10.80 -12.37
C ASP A 35 -7.85 10.53 -10.87
N VAL A 36 -7.59 9.26 -10.55
CA VAL A 36 -7.31 8.79 -9.19
C VAL A 36 -6.02 7.96 -9.21
N ILE A 37 -5.07 8.31 -8.33
CA ILE A 37 -3.87 7.53 -8.08
C ILE A 37 -3.87 7.10 -6.62
N VAL A 38 -3.47 5.85 -6.34
CA VAL A 38 -3.40 5.30 -4.99
C VAL A 38 -1.99 4.79 -4.70
N TYR A 39 -1.38 5.31 -3.65
CA TYR A 39 -0.08 4.88 -3.15
C TYR A 39 -0.26 3.98 -1.92
N MET A 40 0.21 2.74 -2.00
CA MET A 40 0.13 1.80 -0.88
C MET A 40 1.40 1.84 -0.02
N ILE A 41 1.23 2.12 1.26
CA ILE A 41 2.28 2.13 2.28
C ILE A 41 2.24 0.79 3.02
N ARG A 42 2.87 -0.22 2.42
CA ARG A 42 2.85 -1.61 2.90
C ARG A 42 3.33 -1.79 4.34
N ALA A 43 4.34 -1.03 4.76
CA ALA A 43 4.87 -1.10 6.12
C ALA A 43 3.86 -0.65 7.20
N GLN A 44 2.86 0.14 6.81
CA GLN A 44 1.84 0.68 7.71
C GLN A 44 0.46 0.07 7.47
N ASN A 45 0.34 -0.89 6.54
CA ASN A 45 -0.94 -1.34 6.01
C ASN A 45 -1.86 -0.15 5.72
N ALA A 46 -1.36 0.85 5.00
CA ALA A 46 -2.09 2.08 4.72
C ALA A 46 -2.05 2.39 3.23
N ALA A 47 -2.97 3.24 2.78
CA ALA A 47 -2.95 3.84 1.44
C ALA A 47 -3.18 5.34 1.53
N VAL A 48 -2.66 6.06 0.55
CA VAL A 48 -3.05 7.44 0.25
C VAL A 48 -3.64 7.46 -1.15
N ALA A 49 -4.91 7.85 -1.27
CA ALA A 49 -5.53 8.13 -2.55
C ALA A 49 -5.40 9.63 -2.84
N MET A 50 -5.07 9.97 -4.08
CA MET A 50 -5.08 11.31 -4.61
C MET A 50 -6.06 11.36 -5.77
N ARG A 51 -6.92 12.37 -5.77
CA ARG A 51 -7.89 12.60 -6.85
C ARG A 51 -7.70 13.99 -7.42
N LYS A 52 -7.64 14.06 -8.76
CA LYS A 52 -7.60 15.32 -9.47
C LYS A 52 -9.01 15.79 -9.78
N LEU A 53 -9.31 17.03 -9.44
CA LEU A 53 -10.53 17.75 -9.78
C LEU A 53 -10.15 18.92 -10.71
N GLU A 54 -11.15 19.59 -11.29
CA GLU A 54 -10.93 20.69 -12.24
C GLU A 54 -10.11 21.84 -11.65
N SER A 55 -10.35 22.19 -10.39
CA SER A 55 -9.70 23.33 -9.71
C SER A 55 -8.62 22.93 -8.71
N GLU A 56 -8.58 21.68 -8.27
CA GLU A 56 -7.72 21.25 -7.16
C GLU A 56 -7.34 19.78 -7.23
N THR A 57 -6.43 19.37 -6.35
CA THR A 57 -6.11 17.97 -6.10
C THR A 57 -6.38 17.69 -4.63
N ILE A 58 -7.26 16.74 -4.35
CA ILE A 58 -7.57 16.29 -2.99
C ILE A 58 -6.84 14.99 -2.68
N PHE A 59 -6.57 14.74 -1.41
CA PHE A 59 -5.96 13.49 -0.95
C PHE A 59 -6.62 13.00 0.33
N GLU A 60 -6.67 11.68 0.49
CA GLU A 60 -7.21 11.01 1.67
C GLU A 60 -6.37 9.77 1.99
N SER A 61 -6.18 9.49 3.28
CA SER A 61 -5.46 8.30 3.73
C SER A 61 -6.37 7.28 4.39
N PHE A 62 -6.11 6.01 4.13
CA PHE A 62 -6.93 4.89 4.58
C PHE A 62 -6.07 3.84 5.28
N GLU A 63 -6.60 3.25 6.33
CA GLU A 63 -6.09 1.98 6.85
C GLU A 63 -6.56 0.84 5.94
N ILE A 64 -5.63 -0.03 5.58
CA ILE A 64 -5.88 -1.23 4.79
C ILE A 64 -5.88 -2.40 5.76
N SER A 65 -7.02 -3.06 5.91
CA SER A 65 -7.05 -4.31 6.66
C SER A 65 -6.19 -5.37 5.95
N PRO A 66 -5.40 -6.17 6.69
CA PRO A 66 -4.78 -7.34 6.08
C PRO A 66 -5.87 -8.26 5.52
N ASP A 67 -5.58 -8.90 4.39
CA ASP A 67 -6.47 -9.90 3.80
C ASP A 67 -6.90 -10.89 4.91
N PRO A 68 -8.21 -11.11 5.13
CA PRO A 68 -8.69 -12.10 6.08
C PRO A 68 -8.06 -13.48 5.89
N ALA A 69 -7.70 -13.85 4.65
CA ALA A 69 -6.99 -15.08 4.32
C ALA A 69 -5.51 -15.07 4.75
N ALA A 70 -4.89 -13.89 4.87
CA ALA A 70 -3.56 -13.73 5.46
C ALA A 70 -3.59 -13.68 7.00
N ALA A 71 -4.73 -13.27 7.59
CA ALA A 71 -4.92 -13.21 9.05
C ALA A 71 -5.33 -14.56 9.65
N MET A 72 -6.14 -15.35 8.95
CA MET A 72 -6.44 -16.73 9.32
C MET A 72 -5.48 -17.65 8.60
N GLY A 73 -4.38 -18.01 9.28
CA GLY A 73 -3.52 -19.10 8.85
C GLY A 73 -4.37 -20.29 8.40
N THR A 74 -4.31 -20.59 7.12
CA THR A 74 -5.09 -21.66 6.49
C THR A 74 -4.82 -22.96 7.26
N LYS A 75 -5.92 -23.60 7.68
CA LYS A 75 -5.96 -24.85 8.42
C LYS A 75 -5.21 -25.98 7.72
#